data_AF-A0A3N5GC33-F1
#
_entry.id   AF-A0A3N5GC33-F1
#
_cell.length_a   1.000
_cell.length_b   1.000
_cell.length_c   1.000
_cell.angle_alpha   90.00
_cell.angle_beta   90.00
_cell.angle_gamma   90.00
#
_symmetry.space_group_name_H-M   'P 1'
#
loop_
_entity.id
_entity.type
_entity.pdbx_description
1 polymer ?
#
loop_
_entity_poly.entity_id
_entity_poly.type
_entity_poly.pdbx_seq_one_letter_code
_entity_poly.pdbx_strand_id
1 'polypeptide(L)' 'MRICIVSDSHDRAPMLAAAVSAARQAGAQAVVHCGDVIGAGTLKPLLALG' A
#
# COMPACT_ATOMS: atom_id res chain seq x y z
N MET A 1 14.45 -11.63 -2.26
CA MET A 1 13.88 -10.28 -2.45
C MET A 1 12.37 -10.41 -2.63
N ARG A 2 11.54 -9.56 -2.01
CA ARG A 2 10.08 -9.60 -2.13
C ARG A 2 9.54 -8.23 -2.50
N ILE A 3 8.51 -8.19 -3.35
CA ILE A 3 7.82 -6.97 -3.76
C ILE A 3 6.33 -7.16 -3.45
N CYS A 4 5.70 -6.16 -2.85
CA CYS A 4 4.27 -6.10 -2.64
C CYS A 4 3.61 -5.55 -3.91
N ILE A 5 2.62 -6.26 -4.44
CA ILE A 5 1.76 -5.76 -5.51
C ILE A 5 0.35 -5.58 -4.94
N VAL A 6 -0.21 -4.39 -5.11
CA VAL A 6 -1.58 -4.04 -4.72
C VAL A 6 -2.29 -3.36 -5.89
N SER A 7 -3.61 -3.37 -5.89
CA SER A 7 -4.43 -2.75 -6.93
C SER A 7 -5.72 -2.22 -6.32
N ASP A 8 -6.35 -1.25 -6.99
CA ASP A 8 -7.76 -0.90 -6.81
C ASP A 8 -8.17 -0.58 -5.38
N SER A 9 -7.34 0.24 -4.73
CA SER A 9 -7.58 0.70 -3.36
C SER A 9 -8.87 1.49 -3.22
N HIS A 10 -9.35 2.17 -4.28
CA HIS A 10 -10.64 2.88 -4.32
C HIS A 10 -10.93 3.69 -3.03
N ASP A 11 -9.95 4.50 -2.61
CA ASP A 11 -10.00 5.31 -1.40
C ASP A 11 -10.16 4.60 -0.05
N ARG A 12 -9.98 3.29 -0.03
CA ARG A 12 -9.91 2.48 1.20
C ARG A 12 -8.52 2.56 1.82
N ALA A 13 -8.11 3.77 2.21
CA ALA A 13 -6.80 4.06 2.80
C ALA A 13 -6.41 3.12 3.97
N PRO A 14 -7.31 2.78 4.91
CA PRO A 14 -6.99 1.83 5.99
C PRO A 14 -6.64 0.43 5.47
N MET A 15 -7.32 -0.04 4.42
CA MET A 15 -7.05 -1.35 3.82
C MET A 15 -5.72 -1.36 3.07
N LEU A 16 -5.42 -0.29 2.33
CA LEU A 16 -4.13 -0.14 1.65
C LEU A 16 -2.97 -0.13 2.66
N ALA A 17 -3.11 0.61 3.76
CA ALA A 17 -2.11 0.65 4.83
C ALA A 17 -1.92 -0.72 5.51
N ALA A 18 -3.00 -1.45 5.78
CA ALA A 18 -2.94 -2.79 6.34
C ALA A 18 -2.21 -3.77 5.40
N ALA A 19 -2.52 -3.74 4.10
CA ALA A 19 -1.87 -4.58 3.10
C ALA A 19 -0.35 -4.29 3.00
N VAL A 20 0.03 -3.02 2.93
CA VAL A 20 1.45 -2.61 2.89
C VAL A 20 2.18 -2.99 4.18
N SER A 21 1.54 -2.80 5.35
CA SER A 21 2.12 -3.21 6.64
C SER A 21 2.35 -4.73 6.71
N ALA A 22 1.38 -5.53 6.29
CA ALA A 22 1.52 -6.99 6.24
C ALA A 22 2.64 -7.41 5.28
N ALA A 23 2.73 -6.78 4.10
CA ALA A 23 3.79 -7.07 3.15
C ALA A 23 5.18 -6.68 3.68
N ARG A 24 5.29 -5.54 4.37
CA ARG A 24 6.53 -5.13 5.05
C ARG A 24 6.95 -6.15 6.11
N GLN A 25 6.01 -6.64 6.94
CA GLN A 25 6.28 -7.70 7.92
C GLN A 25 6.73 -9.00 7.26
N ALA A 26 6.22 -9.31 6.06
CA ALA A 26 6.68 -10.44 5.25
C ALA A 26 8.05 -10.20 4.56
N GLY A 27 8.67 -9.02 4.73
CA GLY A 27 9.97 -8.68 4.18
C GLY A 27 9.91 -8.12 2.74
N ALA A 28 8.79 -7.53 2.33
CA ALA A 28 8.72 -6.77 1.08
C ALA A 28 9.63 -5.53 1.16
N GLN A 29 10.39 -5.29 0.09
CA GLN A 29 11.36 -4.19 -0.02
C GLN A 29 10.84 -3.04 -0.89
N ALA A 30 9.77 -3.27 -1.66
CA ALA A 30 9.08 -2.29 -2.46
C ALA A 30 7.59 -2.61 -2.54
N VAL A 31 6.78 -1.59 -2.81
CA VAL A 31 5.35 -1.69 -3.09
C VAL A 31 5.09 -1.11 -4.47
N VAL A 32 4.37 -1.85 -5.31
CA VAL A 32 3.85 -1.37 -6.58
C VAL A 32 2.33 -1.39 -6.50
N HIS A 33 1.72 -0.24 -6.78
CA HIS A 33 0.27 -0.11 -6.91
C HIS A 33 -0.08 -0.03 -8.40
N CYS A 34 -0.88 -0.97 -8.89
CA CYS A 34 -1.14 -1.15 -10.32
C CYS A 34 -2.54 -0.68 -10.76
N GLY A 35 -3.38 -0.23 -9.83
CA GLY A 35 -4.78 0.09 -10.12
C GLY A 35 -5.18 1.44 -9.55
N ASP A 36 -6.48 1.60 -9.30
CA ASP A 36 -7.00 2.94 -9.03
C ASP A 36 -6.68 3.43 -7.61
N VAL A 37 -5.92 4.53 -7.58
CA VAL A 37 -5.78 5.45 -6.46
C VAL A 37 -6.57 6.71 -6.83
N ILE A 38 -7.82 6.79 -6.37
CA ILE A 38 -8.74 7.87 -6.77
C ILE A 38 -8.28 9.21 -6.15
N GLY A 39 -8.11 9.24 -4.83
CA GLY A 39 -7.66 10.41 -4.08
C GLY A 39 -6.25 10.26 -3.52
N ALA A 40 -5.45 11.33 -3.55
CA ALA A 40 -4.13 11.36 -2.93
C ALA A 40 -4.16 11.10 -1.41
N GLY A 41 -5.31 11.36 -0.76
CA GLY A 41 -5.54 11.03 0.65
C GLY A 41 -5.33 9.55 0.98
N THR A 42 -5.53 8.67 -0.02
CA THR A 42 -5.40 7.22 0.09
C THR A 42 -3.98 6.76 0.34
N LEU A 43 -2.99 7.55 -0.08
CA LEU A 43 -1.56 7.28 0.13
C LEU A 43 -1.03 7.86 1.44
N LYS A 44 -1.70 8.85 2.05
CA LYS A 44 -1.20 9.54 3.25
C LYS A 44 -0.83 8.61 4.41
N PRO A 45 -1.62 7.55 4.74
CA PRO A 45 -1.24 6.64 5.81
C PRO A 45 0.04 5.84 5.54
N LEU A 46 0.42 5.67 4.27
CA LEU A 46 1.64 4.94 3.89
C LEU A 46 2.91 5.70 4.29
N LEU A 47 2.86 7.03 4.38
CA LEU A 47 3.99 7.86 4.83
C LEU A 47 4.44 7.52 6.25
N ALA A 48 3.53 7.00 7.10
CA ALA A 48 3.84 6.58 8.45
C ALA A 48 4.52 5.19 8.52
N LEU A 49 4.56 4.44 7.41
CA LEU A 49 5.14 3.10 7.36
C LEU A 49 6.65 3.09 7.03
N GLY A 50 7.22 4.24 6.70
CA GLY A 50 8.60 4.41 6.24
C GLY A 50 8.77 4.14 4.75
#